data_AF-A0A9D5LF75-F1
#
_entry.id   AF-A0A9D5LF75-F1
#
_cell.length_a   1.000
_cell.length_b   1.000
_cell.length_c   1.000
_cell.angle_alpha   90.00
_cell.angle_beta   90.00
_cell.angle_gamma   90.00
#
_symmetry.space_group_name_H-M   'P 1'
#
loop_
_entity.id
_entity.type
_entity.pdbx_description
1 polymer ?
#
loop_
_entity_poly.entity_id
_entity_poly.type
_entity_poly.pdbx_seq_one_letter_code
_entity_poly.pdbx_strand_id
1 'polypeptide(L)'
;MKLAIVGTRNPGVNYQDWEKLLLSKINEAKIATIVSGGAKGVDTYAKLFAARHNKTYMEFVPQYALYGRKATLRRNTQIVEEASTVIAFPSAESKGTYHSIREANRLGKRLIIIHLPSKSA
;
A
#
# COMPACT_ATOMS: atom_id res chain seq x y z
N MET A 1 0.69 15.26 2.06
CA MET A 1 -0.01 14.44 1.05
C MET A 1 -0.60 13.18 1.69
N LYS A 2 -1.65 12.61 1.08
CA LYS A 2 -2.16 11.28 1.43
C LYS A 2 -1.45 10.22 0.59
N LEU A 3 -0.78 9.28 1.24
CA LEU A 3 0.01 8.24 0.61
C LEU A 3 -0.69 6.89 0.76
N ALA A 4 -1.15 6.29 -0.33
CA ALA A 4 -1.58 4.90 -0.32
C ALA A 4 -0.38 3.97 -0.38
N ILE A 5 -0.32 3.00 0.53
CA ILE A 5 0.66 1.91 0.52
C ILE A 5 -0.09 0.60 0.36
N VAL A 6 0.17 -0.07 -0.76
CA VAL A 6 -0.42 -1.36 -1.11
C VAL A 6 0.68 -2.34 -1.52
N GLY A 7 0.55 -3.61 -1.14
CA GLY A 7 1.59 -4.56 -1.51
C GLY A 7 1.30 -6.02 -1.20
N THR A 8 2.31 -6.83 -1.48
CA THR A 8 2.31 -8.26 -1.19
C THR A 8 2.12 -8.56 0.30
N ARG A 9 1.46 -9.69 0.56
CA ARG A 9 1.33 -10.23 1.93
C ARG A 9 2.61 -10.91 2.42
N ASN A 10 3.48 -11.29 1.48
CA ASN A 10 4.77 -11.89 1.76
C ASN A 10 5.87 -11.05 1.09
N PRO A 11 6.37 -9.99 1.75
CA PRO A 11 7.37 -9.10 1.18
C PRO A 11 8.76 -9.71 1.04
N GLY A 12 9.08 -10.80 1.75
CA GLY A 12 10.40 -11.44 1.71
C GLY A 12 11.55 -10.61 2.33
N VAL A 13 11.31 -9.33 2.60
CA VAL A 13 12.22 -8.39 3.28
C VAL A 13 11.69 -8.03 4.66
N ASN A 14 12.57 -7.58 5.54
CA ASN A 14 12.18 -7.05 6.86
C ASN A 14 11.66 -5.60 6.74
N TYR A 15 11.13 -5.07 7.86
CA TYR A 15 10.61 -3.71 7.93
C TYR A 15 11.65 -2.63 7.63
N GLN A 16 12.89 -2.77 8.12
CA GLN A 16 13.93 -1.74 8.00
C GLN A 16 14.37 -1.55 6.54
N ASP A 17 14.55 -2.66 5.82
CA ASP A 17 14.91 -2.61 4.39
C ASP A 17 13.75 -2.06 3.56
N TRP A 18 12.52 -2.45 3.90
CA TRP A 18 11.31 -1.90 3.29
C TRP A 18 11.18 -0.38 3.52
N GLU A 19 11.43 0.09 4.75
CA GLU A 19 11.37 1.50 5.13
C GLU A 19 12.42 2.32 4.36
N LYS A 20 13.66 1.83 4.26
CA LYS A 20 14.70 2.46 3.43
C LYS A 20 14.29 2.58 1.97
N LEU A 21 13.72 1.51 1.40
CA LEU A 21 13.24 1.51 0.01
C LEU A 21 12.12 2.53 -0.18
N LEU A 22 11.17 2.60 0.75
CA LEU A 22 10.09 3.59 0.73
C LEU A 22 10.68 5.01 0.75
N LEU A 23 11.52 5.32 1.74
CA LEU A 23 12.13 6.64 1.93
C LEU A 23 13.07 7.05 0.79
N SER A 24 13.64 6.09 0.05
CA SER A 24 14.43 6.38 -1.15
C SER A 24 13.60 6.96 -2.31
N LYS A 25 12.28 6.71 -2.33
CA LYS A 25 11.37 7.15 -3.39
C LYS A 25 10.48 8.30 -2.96
N ILE A 26 10.24 8.47 -1.67
CA ILE A 26 9.37 9.51 -1.14
C ILE A 26 9.97 10.19 0.08
N ASN A 27 9.79 11.50 0.14
CA ASN A 27 10.19 12.27 1.32
C ASN A 27 9.12 12.14 2.41
N GLU A 28 9.52 11.59 3.56
CA GLU A 28 8.69 11.40 4.75
C GLU A 28 8.00 12.69 5.22
N ALA A 29 8.69 13.83 5.15
CA ALA A 29 8.17 15.12 5.60
C ALA A 29 6.93 15.57 4.79
N LYS A 30 6.78 15.07 3.55
CA LYS A 30 5.63 15.37 2.70
C LYS A 30 4.44 14.45 2.98
N ILE A 31 4.62 13.37 3.73
CA ILE A 31 3.56 12.42 4.09
C ILE A 31 2.82 12.97 5.31
N ALA A 32 1.51 13.16 5.17
CA ALA A 32 0.63 13.57 6.27
C ALA A 32 -0.21 12.38 6.76
N THR A 33 -0.72 11.59 5.82
CA THR A 33 -1.60 10.45 6.10
C THR A 33 -1.17 9.27 5.26
N ILE A 34 -1.16 8.09 5.88
CA ILE A 34 -0.90 6.82 5.24
C ILE A 34 -2.22 6.08 5.13
N VAL A 35 -2.56 5.72 3.90
CA VAL A 35 -3.76 4.96 3.57
C VAL A 35 -3.33 3.55 3.21
N SER A 36 -3.89 2.56 3.86
CA SER A 36 -3.68 1.15 3.53
C SER A 36 -4.97 0.41 3.87
N GLY A 37 -4.98 -0.91 3.91
CA GLY A 37 -6.15 -1.57 4.48
C GLY A 37 -5.86 -2.78 5.34
N GLY A 38 -4.72 -2.76 6.02
CA GLY A 38 -4.52 -3.60 7.19
C GLY A 38 -4.37 -5.09 6.93
N ALA A 39 -4.02 -5.50 5.70
CA ALA A 39 -3.65 -6.88 5.47
C ALA A 39 -2.30 -7.23 6.14
N LYS A 40 -1.97 -8.53 6.19
CA LYS A 40 -0.63 -8.99 6.55
C LYS A 40 0.40 -8.54 5.50
N GLY A 41 1.67 -8.40 5.89
CA GLY A 41 2.78 -8.06 4.99
C GLY A 41 2.99 -6.56 4.86
N VAL A 42 3.02 -6.04 3.64
CA VAL A 42 3.30 -4.61 3.37
C VAL A 42 2.31 -3.67 4.07
N ASP A 43 1.02 -4.01 4.11
CA ASP A 43 0.01 -3.22 4.81
C ASP A 43 0.29 -3.14 6.33
N THR A 44 0.92 -4.17 6.92
CA THR A 44 1.39 -4.16 8.31
C THR A 44 2.58 -3.22 8.49
N TYR A 45 3.53 -3.21 7.54
CA TYR A 45 4.64 -2.26 7.56
C TYR A 45 4.16 -0.82 7.40
N ALA A 46 3.15 -0.57 6.57
CA ALA A 46 2.53 0.75 6.45
C ALA A 46 1.96 1.26 7.79
N LYS A 47 1.31 0.37 8.55
CA LYS A 47 0.77 0.67 9.89
C LYS A 47 1.89 0.99 10.89
N LEU A 48 2.94 0.17 10.91
CA LEU A 48 4.11 0.39 11.76
C LEU A 48 4.82 1.70 11.42
N PHE A 49 5.00 2.00 10.14
CA PHE A 49 5.63 3.24 9.69
C PHE A 49 4.81 4.46 10.11
N ALA A 50 3.48 4.42 9.96
CA ALA A 50 2.62 5.49 10.43
C ALA A 50 2.80 5.73 11.94
N ALA A 51 2.81 4.66 12.74
CA ALA A 51 3.02 4.76 14.19
C ALA A 51 4.40 5.30 14.54
N ARG A 52 5.47 4.81 13.88
CA ARG A 52 6.86 5.20 14.17
C ARG A 52 7.17 6.64 13.77
N HIS A 53 6.57 7.13 12.69
CA HIS A 53 6.79 8.48 12.18
C HIS A 53 5.68 9.47 12.61
N ASN A 54 4.84 9.10 13.57
CA ASN A 54 3.72 9.91 14.07
C ASN A 54 2.83 10.47 12.96
N LYS A 55 2.52 9.64 11.95
CA LYS A 55 1.64 9.98 10.83
C LYS A 55 0.24 9.45 11.09
N THR A 56 -0.76 10.13 10.54
CA THR A 56 -2.13 9.62 10.58
C THR A 56 -2.22 8.33 9.76
N TYR A 57 -2.82 7.29 10.32
CA TYR A 57 -3.07 6.02 9.63
C TYR A 57 -4.55 5.85 9.35
N MET A 58 -4.90 5.61 8.09
CA MET A 58 -6.26 5.35 7.63
C MET A 58 -6.32 3.94 7.05
N GLU A 59 -7.13 3.09 7.68
CA GLU A 59 -7.26 1.67 7.33
C GLU A 59 -8.60 1.42 6.66
N PHE A 60 -8.58 0.89 5.43
CA PHE A 60 -9.78 0.44 4.73
C PHE A 60 -9.96 -1.07 4.87
N VAL A 61 -10.91 -1.48 5.70
CA VAL A 61 -11.28 -2.88 5.90
C VAL A 61 -12.35 -3.29 4.88
N PRO A 62 -12.22 -4.46 4.20
CA PRO A 62 -13.22 -4.93 3.26
C PRO A 62 -14.56 -5.22 3.95
N GLN A 63 -15.62 -4.57 3.48
CA GLN A 63 -16.98 -4.71 4.00
C GLN A 63 -17.70 -5.92 3.37
N TYR A 64 -17.32 -7.13 3.80
CA TYR A 64 -17.86 -8.39 3.25
C TYR A 64 -19.37 -8.53 3.45
N ALA A 65 -19.92 -8.01 4.54
CA ALA A 65 -21.35 -8.06 4.84
C ALA A 65 -22.21 -7.34 3.78
N LEU A 66 -21.69 -6.27 3.18
CA LEU A 66 -22.42 -5.47 2.19
C LEU A 66 -22.13 -5.89 0.75
N TYR A 67 -20.90 -6.25 0.44
CA TYR A 67 -20.43 -6.43 -0.94
C TYR A 67 -19.94 -7.84 -1.27
N GLY A 68 -20.01 -8.77 -0.31
CA GLY A 68 -19.57 -10.15 -0.47
C GLY A 68 -18.14 -10.24 -1.01
N ARG A 69 -17.93 -11.09 -2.01
CA ARG A 69 -16.61 -11.30 -2.63
C ARG A 69 -16.01 -10.05 -3.30
N LYS A 70 -16.84 -9.05 -3.66
CA LYS A 70 -16.39 -7.80 -4.29
C LYS A 70 -15.87 -6.77 -3.28
N ALA A 71 -16.05 -7.00 -1.98
CA ALA A 71 -15.62 -6.09 -0.92
C ALA A 71 -14.13 -5.76 -0.99
N THR A 72 -13.29 -6.71 -1.38
CA THR A 72 -11.84 -6.53 -1.52
C THR A 72 -11.46 -5.59 -2.65
N LEU A 73 -12.12 -5.72 -3.81
CA LEU A 73 -11.88 -4.86 -4.97
C LEU A 73 -12.35 -3.44 -4.72
N ARG A 74 -13.55 -3.28 -4.13
CA ARG A 74 -14.06 -1.96 -3.75
C ARG A 74 -13.16 -1.26 -2.74
N ARG A 75 -12.73 -1.98 -1.70
CA ARG A 75 -11.75 -1.48 -0.73
C ARG A 75 -10.46 -1.02 -1.41
N ASN A 76 -9.94 -1.77 -2.38
CA ASN A 76 -8.74 -1.36 -3.13
C ASN A 76 -8.96 -0.06 -3.92
N THR A 77 -10.12 0.09 -4.57
CA THR A 77 -10.49 1.34 -5.25
C THR A 77 -10.58 2.51 -4.27
N GLN A 78 -11.22 2.33 -3.11
CA GLN A 78 -11.34 3.37 -2.08
C GLN A 78 -9.97 3.85 -1.57
N ILE A 79 -9.02 2.92 -1.33
CA ILE A 79 -7.64 3.27 -0.94
C ILE A 79 -6.99 4.19 -2.00
N VAL A 80 -7.18 3.89 -3.28
CA VAL A 80 -6.59 4.65 -4.39
C VAL A 80 -7.30 6.00 -4.56
N GLU A 81 -8.62 6.06 -4.41
CA GLU A 81 -9.40 7.28 -4.52
C GLU A 81 -9.01 8.30 -3.45
N GLU A 82 -8.86 7.84 -2.21
CA GLU A 82 -8.47 8.68 -1.07
C GLU A 82 -7.04 9.18 -1.13
N ALA A 83 -6.14 8.42 -1.76
CA ALA A 83 -4.74 8.80 -1.85
C ALA A 83 -4.48 9.80 -2.98
N SER A 84 -3.50 10.67 -2.76
CA SER A 84 -2.93 11.54 -3.80
C SER A 84 -1.83 10.80 -4.56
N THR A 85 -1.04 10.02 -3.83
CA THR A 85 0.06 9.21 -4.35
C THR A 85 -0.12 7.77 -3.90
N VAL A 86 0.05 6.82 -4.82
CA VAL A 86 -0.04 5.38 -4.57
C VAL A 86 1.34 4.77 -4.74
N ILE A 87 1.84 4.11 -3.69
CA ILE A 87 3.04 3.28 -3.72
C ILE A 87 2.61 1.82 -3.69
N ALA A 88 2.98 1.09 -4.74
CA ALA A 88 2.66 -0.31 -4.89
C ALA A 88 3.92 -1.18 -4.80
N PHE A 89 3.84 -2.24 -4.00
CA PHE A 89 4.87 -3.27 -3.85
C PHE A 89 4.34 -4.61 -4.42
N PRO A 90 4.35 -4.79 -5.76
CA PRO A 90 3.85 -6.00 -6.38
C PRO A 90 4.81 -7.19 -6.14
N SER A 91 4.22 -8.38 -6.09
CA SER A 91 4.91 -9.67 -6.25
C SER A 91 4.18 -10.50 -7.29
N ALA A 92 4.80 -11.57 -7.80
CA ALA A 92 4.19 -12.45 -8.82
C ALA A 92 2.79 -12.97 -8.41
N GLU A 93 2.57 -13.21 -7.12
CA GLU A 93 1.31 -13.74 -6.58
C GLU A 93 0.29 -12.65 -6.21
N SER A 94 0.69 -11.38 -6.21
CA SER A 94 -0.11 -10.28 -5.65
C SER A 94 -1.13 -9.71 -6.63
N LYS A 95 -2.11 -10.53 -7.06
CA LYS A 95 -3.22 -10.10 -7.94
C LYS A 95 -3.98 -8.88 -7.40
N GLY A 96 -4.09 -8.76 -6.08
CA GLY A 96 -4.72 -7.62 -5.41
C GLY A 96 -3.94 -6.31 -5.59
N THR A 97 -2.62 -6.35 -5.55
CA THR A 97 -1.76 -5.17 -5.76
C THR A 97 -1.85 -4.68 -7.20
N TYR A 98 -1.85 -5.60 -8.17
CA TYR A 98 -2.07 -5.25 -9.58
C TYR A 98 -3.43 -4.61 -9.83
N HIS A 99 -4.46 -5.00 -9.08
CA HIS A 99 -5.74 -4.31 -9.15
C HIS A 99 -5.61 -2.84 -8.71
N SER A 100 -4.98 -2.55 -7.57
CA SER A 100 -4.76 -1.17 -7.12
C SER A 100 -3.91 -0.34 -8.09
N ILE A 101 -2.91 -0.97 -8.73
CA ILE A 101 -2.09 -0.34 -9.80
C ILE A 101 -2.97 0.09 -10.98
N ARG A 102 -3.86 -0.81 -11.44
CA ARG A 102 -4.78 -0.49 -12.55
C ARG A 102 -5.75 0.63 -12.18
N GLU A 103 -6.30 0.60 -10.97
CA GLU A 103 -7.19 1.66 -10.49
C GLU A 103 -6.46 3.00 -10.37
N ALA A 104 -5.19 3.01 -9.92
CA ALA A 104 -4.40 4.23 -9.84
C ALA A 104 -4.18 4.87 -11.21
N ASN A 105 -3.86 4.05 -12.22
CA ASN A 105 -3.75 4.52 -13.60
C ASN A 105 -5.09 5.01 -14.15
N ARG A 106 -6.18 4.27 -13.93
CA ARG A 106 -7.54 4.64 -14.37
C ARG A 106 -7.99 5.99 -13.80
N LEU A 107 -7.61 6.28 -12.56
CA LEU A 107 -7.96 7.51 -11.84
C LEU A 107 -6.93 8.64 -12.01
N GLY A 108 -5.89 8.44 -12.83
CA GLY A 108 -4.84 9.44 -13.05
C GLY A 108 -4.02 9.80 -11.80
N LYS A 109 -3.95 8.89 -10.83
CA LYS A 109 -3.22 9.10 -9.57
C LYS A 109 -1.72 8.94 -9.79
N ARG A 110 -0.92 9.62 -8.96
CA ARG A 110 0.54 9.46 -9.00
C ARG A 110 0.92 8.07 -8.48
N LEU A 111 1.33 7.19 -9.39
CA LEU A 111 1.70 5.81 -9.06
C LEU A 111 3.23 5.63 -9.04
N ILE A 112 3.74 4.98 -8.01
CA ILE A 112 5.14 4.56 -7.88
C ILE A 112 5.15 3.07 -7.59
N ILE A 113 5.86 2.30 -8.42
CA ILE A 113 5.99 0.86 -8.25
C ILE A 113 7.40 0.58 -7.71
N ILE A 114 7.49 -0.15 -6.61
CA ILE A 114 8.76 -0.56 -5.99
C ILE A 114 8.79 -2.08 -5.95
N HIS A 115 9.75 -2.67 -6.66
CA HIS A 115 10.00 -4.11 -6.61
C HIS A 115 10.86 -4.41 -5.39
N LEU A 116 10.38 -5.31 -4.55
CA LEU A 116 11.17 -5.81 -3.43
C LEU A 116 12.23 -6.76 -3.97
N PRO A 117 13.48 -6.69 -3.47
CA PRO A 117 14.50 -7.64 -3.87
C PRO A 117 14.05 -9.05 -3.53
N SER A 118 14.12 -9.95 -4.50
CA SER A 118 14.00 -11.39 -4.23
C SER A 118 15.10 -11.76 -3.25
N LYS A 119 14.82 -12.62 -2.26
CA LYS A 119 15.89 -13.36 -1.61
C LYS A 119 16.58 -14.15 -2.72
N SER A 120 17.75 -13.69 -3.17
CA SER A 120 18.72 -14.59 -3.77
C SER A 120 19.02 -15.62 -2.70
N ALA A 121 18.78 -16.89 -3.03
CA ALA A 121 19.06 -18.04 -2.18
C ALA A 121 20.52 -18.05 -1.72
#